data_AF-A0A347VS76-F1
#
_entry.id   AF-A0A347VS76-F1
#
_cell.length_a   1.000
_cell.length_b   1.000
_cell.length_c   1.000
_cell.angle_alpha   90.00
_cell.angle_beta   90.00
_cell.angle_gamma   90.00
#
_symmetry.space_group_name_H-M   'P 1'
#
loop_
_entity.id
_entity.type
_entity.pdbx_description
1 polymer ?
#
loop_
_entity_poly.entity_id
_entity_poly.type
_entity_poly.pdbx_seq_one_letter_code
_entity_poly.pdbx_strand_id
1 'polypeptide(L)'
;MGFCECEYNITESIKATKFLRRLGYTNAQTQKILDKKRLYQHGKIIKKGDILQVGHVVLIEFIPKDLGLKPIFSDSFHLDSIN
;
A
#
# COMPACT_ATOMS: atom_id res chain seq x y z
N MET A 1 -2.49 6.74 -11.96
CA MET A 1 -2.45 5.61 -11.01
C MET A 1 -1.03 5.12 -10.98
N GLY A 2 -0.47 4.83 -9.80
CA GLY A 2 0.94 4.45 -9.76
C GLY A 2 1.34 3.82 -8.45
N PHE A 3 2.38 3.01 -8.54
CA PHE A 3 3.20 2.69 -7.40
C PHE A 3 4.11 3.88 -7.10
N CYS A 4 4.27 4.22 -5.82
CA CYS A 4 5.22 5.21 -5.37
C CYS A 4 6.18 4.57 -4.36
N GLU A 5 7.38 5.14 -4.27
CA GLU A 5 8.33 4.81 -3.21
C GLU A 5 8.09 5.71 -2.02
N CYS A 6 7.73 5.10 -0.89
CA CYS A 6 7.59 5.76 0.40
C CYS A 6 8.86 5.47 1.20
N GLU A 7 9.53 6.54 1.63
CA GLU A 7 10.76 6.44 2.41
C GLU A 7 10.48 6.58 3.90
N TYR A 8 11.12 5.73 4.68
CA TYR A 8 11.02 5.71 6.14
C TYR A 8 12.41 5.69 6.74
N ASN A 9 12.57 6.37 7.87
CA ASN A 9 13.77 6.27 8.68
C ASN A 9 13.47 5.52 9.97
N ILE A 10 14.20 4.45 10.21
CA ILE A 10 14.00 3.58 11.37
C ILE A 10 15.06 3.90 12.42
N THR A 11 14.62 4.18 13.65
CA THR A 11 15.51 4.54 14.77
C THR A 11 15.91 3.35 15.64
N GLU A 12 15.18 2.23 15.56
CA GLU A 12 15.44 0.99 16.31
C GLU A 12 15.32 -0.24 15.40
N SER A 13 16.18 -1.25 15.58
CA SER A 13 16.06 -2.47 14.79
C SER A 13 14.74 -3.18 15.06
N ILE A 14 14.00 -3.52 13.99
CA ILE A 14 12.62 -3.99 14.09
C ILE A 14 12.33 -5.08 13.06
N LYS A 15 11.57 -6.12 13.45
CA LYS A 15 11.09 -7.12 12.48
C LYS A 15 10.27 -6.45 11.38
N ALA A 16 10.53 -6.82 10.12
CA ALA A 16 9.85 -6.24 8.96
C ALA A 16 8.32 -6.30 9.07
N THR A 17 7.79 -7.42 9.57
CA THR A 17 6.35 -7.57 9.82
C THR A 17 5.83 -6.59 10.87
N LYS A 18 6.55 -6.41 11.99
CA LYS A 18 6.15 -5.45 13.04
C LYS A 18 6.19 -4.01 12.53
N PHE A 19 7.18 -3.66 11.71
CA PHE A 19 7.25 -2.36 11.04
C PHE A 19 6.03 -2.10 10.16
N LEU A 20 5.71 -3.02 9.24
CA LEU A 20 4.54 -2.89 8.37
C LEU A 20 3.22 -2.85 9.16
N ARG A 21 3.11 -3.63 10.24
CA ARG A 21 1.95 -3.57 11.14
C ARG A 21 1.81 -2.21 11.83
N ARG A 22 2.92 -1.55 12.21
CA ARG A 22 2.89 -0.18 12.79
C ARG A 22 2.42 0.87 11.78
N LEU A 23 2.67 0.65 10.48
CA LEU A 23 2.14 1.49 9.40
C LEU A 23 0.65 1.26 9.12
N GLY A 24 -0.01 0.33 9.83
CA GLY A 24 -1.44 0.05 9.69
C GLY A 24 -1.78 -1.08 8.70
N TYR A 25 -0.78 -1.75 8.12
CA TYR A 25 -1.03 -2.89 7.24
C TYR A 25 -1.62 -4.08 7.98
N THR A 26 -2.58 -4.76 7.35
CA THR A 26 -3.08 -6.06 7.82
C THR A 26 -2.05 -7.16 7.62
N ASN A 27 -2.26 -8.34 8.21
CA ASN A 27 -1.39 -9.51 8.00
C ASN A 27 -1.32 -9.92 6.53
N ALA A 28 -2.47 -9.94 5.83
CA ALA A 28 -2.55 -10.28 4.42
C ALA A 28 -1.79 -9.26 3.55
N GLN A 29 -1.96 -7.96 3.82
CA GLN A 29 -1.21 -6.91 3.11
C GLN A 29 0.30 -6.99 3.39
N THR A 30 0.69 -7.19 4.65
CA THR A 30 2.09 -7.37 5.06
C THR A 30 2.74 -8.51 4.30
N GLN A 31 2.11 -9.68 4.27
CA GLN A 31 2.60 -10.84 3.53
C GLN A 31 2.71 -10.53 2.03
N LYS A 32 1.68 -9.90 1.44
CA LYS A 32 1.68 -9.50 0.03
C LYS A 32 2.80 -8.51 -0.31
N ILE A 33 3.10 -7.54 0.56
CA ILE A 33 4.21 -6.58 0.38
C ILE A 33 5.56 -7.31 0.32
N LEU A 34 5.80 -8.21 1.28
CA LEU A 34 7.04 -8.98 1.35
C LEU A 34 7.19 -9.94 0.18
N ASP A 35 6.13 -10.67 -0.19
CA ASP A 35 6.13 -11.63 -1.30
C ASP A 35 6.34 -10.93 -2.65
N LYS A 36 5.76 -9.73 -2.81
CA LYS A 36 5.96 -8.90 -3.99
C LYS A 36 7.28 -8.13 -3.97
N LYS A 37 8.14 -8.36 -2.97
CA LYS A 37 9.47 -7.75 -2.86
C LYS A 37 9.38 -6.23 -2.92
N ARG A 38 8.44 -5.64 -2.19
CA ARG A 38 8.15 -4.18 -2.19
C ARG A 38 8.81 -3.41 -1.05
N LEU A 39 9.52 -4.10 -0.17
CA LEU A 39 10.22 -3.50 0.96
C LEU A 39 11.73 -3.72 0.79
N TYR A 40 12.50 -2.64 0.85
CA TYR A 40 13.94 -2.65 0.64
C TYR A 40 14.64 -1.84 1.71
N GLN A 41 15.86 -2.25 2.03
CA GLN A 41 16.76 -1.49 2.87
C GLN A 41 18.19 -1.70 2.39
N HIS A 42 18.95 -0.61 2.25
CA HIS A 42 20.33 -0.66 1.76
C HIS A 42 20.50 -1.45 0.45
N GLY A 43 19.57 -1.27 -0.50
CA GLY A 43 19.55 -1.99 -1.78
C GLY A 43 19.19 -3.48 -1.70
N LYS A 44 18.85 -4.00 -0.52
CA LYS A 44 18.44 -5.40 -0.32
C LYS A 44 16.94 -5.52 -0.12
N ILE A 45 16.36 -6.51 -0.79
CA ILE A 45 14.95 -6.88 -0.60
C ILE A 45 14.80 -7.57 0.74
N ILE A 46 13.83 -7.09 1.52
CA ILE A 46 13.52 -7.62 2.85
C ILE A 46 12.52 -8.76 2.73
N LYS A 47 12.85 -9.90 3.36
CA LYS A 47 12.05 -11.11 3.38
C LYS A 47 11.28 -11.26 4.69
N LYS A 48 10.37 -12.23 4.71
CA LYS A 48 9.67 -12.64 5.91
C LYS A 48 10.67 -13.17 6.95
N GLY A 49 10.65 -12.57 8.14
CA GLY A 49 11.53 -12.93 9.26
C GLY A 49 12.74 -12.00 9.42
N ASP A 50 13.05 -11.20 8.39
CA ASP A 50 14.17 -10.26 8.44
C ASP A 50 13.92 -9.13 9.45
N ILE A 51 15.02 -8.66 10.01
CA ILE A 51 15.08 -7.51 10.92
C ILE A 51 15.59 -6.32 10.11
N LEU A 52 14.74 -5.30 10.01
CA LEU A 52 15.14 -4.00 9.51
C LEU A 52 16.11 -3.38 10.50
N GLN A 53 17.24 -2.92 10.01
CA GLN A 53 18.24 -2.21 10.78
C GLN A 53 17.86 -0.73 10.92
N VAL A 54 18.55 -0.05 11.83
CA VAL A 54 18.48 1.41 11.93
C VAL A 54 18.89 2.04 10.59
N GLY A 55 18.16 3.06 10.16
CA GLY A 55 18.42 3.81 8.94
C GLY A 55 17.28 3.74 7.92
N HIS A 56 17.64 3.99 6.67
CA HIS A 56 16.70 4.20 5.57
C HIS A 56 16.04 2.90 5.11
N VAL A 57 14.73 2.97 4.88
CA VAL A 57 13.90 1.89 4.36
C VAL A 57 12.97 2.46 3.30
N VAL A 58 12.84 1.73 2.19
CA VAL A 58 11.96 2.09 1.08
C VAL A 58 10.85 1.06 0.97
N LEU A 59 9.62 1.53 0.87
CA LEU A 59 8.44 0.71 0.67
C LEU A 59 7.70 1.18 -0.58
N ILE A 60 7.45 0.27 -1.52
CA ILE A 60 6.63 0.55 -2.69
C ILE A 60 5.15 0.34 -2.35
N GLU A 61 4.40 1.43 -2.40
CA GLU A 61 2.97 1.49 -2.09
C GLU A 61 2.17 1.86 -3.33
N PHE A 62 0.91 1.41 -3.38
CA PHE A 62 -0.02 1.87 -4.40
C PHE A 62 -0.85 3.00 -3.81
N ILE A 63 -0.80 4.18 -4.42
CA ILE A 63 -1.66 5.29 -4.05
C ILE A 63 -2.85 5.31 -5.02
N PRO A 64 -4.07 4.96 -4.56
CA PRO A 64 -5.26 5.17 -5.37
C PRO A 64 -5.44 6.67 -5.57
N LYS A 65 -5.49 7.10 -6.83
CA LYS A 65 -5.81 8.48 -7.19
C LYS A 65 -7.19 8.48 -7.81
N ASP A 66 -8.07 9.33 -7.30
CA ASP A 66 -9.34 9.61 -7.94
C ASP A 66 -9.08 10.19 -9.34
N LEU A 67 -9.68 9.56 -10.36
CA LEU A 67 -9.55 10.01 -11.74
C LEU A 67 -10.57 11.10 -12.08
N GLY A 68 -11.47 11.47 -11.17
CA GLY A 68 -12.53 12.45 -11.42
C GLY A 68 -13.50 12.00 -12.51
N LEU A 69 -13.58 10.70 -12.77
CA LEU A 69 -14.44 10.14 -13.80
C LEU A 69 -15.89 10.26 -13.34
N LYS A 70 -16.67 11.04 -14.08
CA LYS A 70 -18.13 11.05 -13.93
C LYS A 70 -18.71 9.85 -14.70
N PRO A 71 -19.71 9.16 -14.14
CA PRO A 71 -20.44 8.14 -14.88
C PRO A 71 -21.01 8.76 -16.17
N ILE A 72 -20.83 8.07 -17.30
CA ILE A 72 -21.32 8.53 -18.61
C ILE A 72 -22.85 8.36 -18.71
N PHE A 73 -23.43 7.49 -17.89
CA PHE A 73 -24.87 7.25 -17.86
C PHE A 73 -25.42 7.60 -16.47
N SER A 74 -26.12 8.74 -16.39
CA SER A 74 -27.18 8.95 -15.42
C SER A 74 -28.48 8.59 -16.11
N ASP A 75 -28.91 7.33 -16.02
CA ASP A 75 -30.27 7.00 -16.46
C ASP A 75 -31.24 7.73 -15.54
N SER A 76 -31.75 8.87 -16.02
CA SER A 76 -32.97 9.47 -15.52
C SER A 76 -34.11 8.53 -15.89
N PHE A 77 -34.32 7.50 -15.07
CA PHE A 77 -35.55 6.73 -15.07
C PHE A 77 -36.69 7.68 -14.68
N HIS A 78 -37.31 8.29 -15.70
CA HIS A 78 -38.64 8.87 -15.54
C HIS A 78 -39.60 7.71 -15.30
N LEU A 79 -40.01 7.55 -14.04
CA LEU A 79 -41.20 6.79 -13.70
C LEU A 79 -42.40 7.58 -14.22
N ASP A 80 -42.77 7.33 -15.47
CA ASP A 80 -44.10 7.68 -15.93
C ASP A 80 -45.09 6.81 -15.15
N SER A 81 -45.75 7.43 -14.19
CA SER A 81 -46.86 6.87 -13.43
C SER A 81 -47.89 6.30 -14.42
N ILE A 82 -48.03 4.97 -14.44
CA ILE A 82 -49.14 4.31 -15.14
C ILE A 82 -50.40 4.62 -14.33
N ASN A 83 -51.26 5.46 -14.90
CA ASN A 83 -52.66 5.68 -14.49
C ASN A 83 -53.51 4.45 -14.82
#